data_AF-A0A2D8VGW6-F1
#
_entry.id   AF-A0A2D8VGW6-F1
#
_cell.length_a   1.000
_cell.length_b   1.000
_cell.length_c   1.000
_cell.angle_alpha   90.00
_cell.angle_beta   90.00
_cell.angle_gamma   90.00
#
_symmetry.space_group_name_H-M   'P 1'
#
loop_
_entity.id
_entity.type
_entity.pdbx_description
1 polymer ?
#
loop_
_entity_poly.entity_id
_entity_poly.type
_entity_poly.pdbx_seq_one_letter_code
_entity_poly.pdbx_strand_id
1 'polypeptide(L)'
;MKAYVGRNGQNLGLFSIEQIREEIEAGRLHEQDLACHDGANWIRLKDLPGLFQQPAAKVDRPVGDKGKPKIIWFILPVFACCILAGWGISAFFFGKENDQGSTKPVLPSDKPEWSLDQGENDQGSSKQTFSSGTLELTPDQVVKVYDGDTFFVHLPGIHEIFGNNISIRIKGIDTPEMRGTSDEIKALATKARELTDKTLKEGKRIQLRNPERGKYFRIVAEVWVDGKALADILKAEGLAQDYDGEGERPTW
;
A
#
# COMPACT_ATOMS: atom_id res chain seq x y z
N MET A 1 9.62 7.55 23.57
CA MET A 1 9.58 7.61 22.08
C MET A 1 9.78 6.19 21.55
N LYS A 2 9.20 5.88 20.39
CA LYS A 2 9.45 4.62 19.67
C LYS A 2 10.03 4.94 18.29
N ALA A 3 10.91 4.09 17.78
CA ALA A 3 11.52 4.25 16.47
C ALA A 3 11.60 2.89 15.76
N TYR A 4 11.37 2.88 14.44
CA TYR A 4 11.63 1.71 13.61
C TYR A 4 13.13 1.59 13.39
N VAL A 5 13.71 0.41 13.63
CA VAL A 5 15.14 0.18 13.44
C VAL A 5 15.36 -0.72 12.23
N GLY A 6 16.34 -0.39 11.41
CA GLY A 6 16.70 -1.16 10.22
C GLY A 6 18.21 -1.26 10.02
N ARG A 7 18.66 -2.40 9.47
CA ARG A 7 20.05 -2.69 9.14
C ARG A 7 20.12 -3.28 7.74
N ASN A 8 21.00 -2.75 6.89
CA ASN A 8 21.26 -3.29 5.54
C ASN A 8 19.99 -3.50 4.69
N GLY A 9 18.99 -2.63 4.83
CA GLY A 9 17.71 -2.73 4.11
C GLY A 9 16.69 -3.69 4.74
N GLN A 10 17.03 -4.39 5.82
CA GLN A 10 16.10 -5.20 6.60
C GLN A 10 15.49 -4.39 7.74
N ASN A 11 14.16 -4.41 7.87
CA ASN A 11 13.45 -3.82 9.01
C ASN A 11 13.48 -4.80 10.19
N LEU A 12 14.09 -4.38 11.31
CA LEU A 12 14.20 -5.17 12.53
C LEU A 12 12.99 -4.99 13.45
N GLY A 13 12.16 -3.97 13.20
CA GLY A 13 10.91 -3.73 13.92
C GLY A 13 10.88 -2.41 14.68
N LEU A 14 9.84 -2.25 15.50
CA LEU A 14 9.58 -1.05 16.29
C LEU A 14 10.13 -1.22 17.70
N PHE A 15 11.10 -0.39 18.08
CA PHE A 15 11.73 -0.43 19.40
C PHE A 15 11.42 0.83 20.20
N SER A 16 11.31 0.72 21.52
CA SER A 16 11.41 1.86 22.43
C SER A 16 12.88 2.27 22.63
N ILE A 17 13.12 3.51 23.04
CA ILE A 17 14.49 4.00 23.31
C ILE A 17 15.24 3.09 24.29
N GLU A 18 14.58 2.60 25.35
CA GLU A 18 15.22 1.73 26.34
C GLU A 18 15.59 0.36 25.74
N GLN A 19 14.70 -0.22 24.92
CA GLN A 19 15.02 -1.46 24.21
C GLN A 19 16.18 -1.28 23.24
N ILE A 20 16.27 -0.14 22.55
CA ILE A 20 17.42 0.14 21.67
C ILE A 20 18.72 0.19 22.48
N ARG A 21 18.72 0.77 23.69
CA ARG A 21 19.90 0.76 24.57
C ARG A 21 20.30 -0.66 24.98
N GLU A 22 19.35 -1.45 25.46
CA GLU A 22 19.59 -2.85 25.87
C GLU A 22 20.15 -3.69 24.71
N GLU A 23 19.65 -3.48 23.49
CA GLU A 23 20.11 -4.19 22.29
C GLU A 23 21.50 -3.75 21.81
N ILE A 24 21.85 -2.47 21.99
CA ILE A 24 23.22 -1.96 21.74
C ILE A 24 24.19 -2.54 22.79
N GLU A 25 23.81 -2.54 24.06
CA GLU A 25 24.62 -3.12 25.16
C GLU A 25 24.84 -4.62 24.96
N ALA A 26 23.81 -5.33 24.46
CA ALA A 26 23.90 -6.74 24.12
C ALA A 26 24.66 -7.02 22.81
N GLY A 27 25.12 -5.98 22.10
CA GLY A 27 25.85 -6.09 20.83
C GLY A 27 24.99 -6.58 19.65
N ARG A 28 23.66 -6.60 19.81
CA ARG A 28 22.71 -7.02 18.76
C ARG A 28 22.41 -5.88 17.80
N LEU A 29 22.39 -4.64 18.31
CA LEU A 29 22.33 -3.40 17.54
C LEU A 29 23.66 -2.66 17.57
N HIS A 30 23.93 -1.90 16.51
CA HIS A 30 25.13 -1.08 16.38
C HIS A 30 24.74 0.37 16.13
N GLU A 31 25.55 1.32 16.62
CA GLU A 31 25.31 2.76 16.48
C GLU A 31 25.16 3.26 15.03
N GLN A 32 25.63 2.48 14.06
CA GLN A 32 25.53 2.77 12.63
C GLN A 32 24.21 2.30 11.99
N ASP A 33 23.44 1.47 12.70
CA ASP A 33 22.13 1.05 12.23
C ASP A 33 21.20 2.26 12.11
N LEU A 34 20.22 2.15 11.21
CA LEU A 34 19.31 3.24 10.92
C LEU A 34 18.06 3.13 11.79
N ALA A 35 17.54 4.27 12.21
CA ALA A 35 16.27 4.39 12.88
C ALA A 35 15.42 5.52 12.30
N CYS A 36 14.11 5.30 12.28
CA CYS A 36 13.11 6.27 11.86
C CYS A 36 12.12 6.51 13.00
N HIS A 37 12.08 7.73 13.52
CA HIS A 37 11.23 8.10 14.66
C HIS A 37 10.08 9.05 14.29
N ASP A 38 10.13 9.68 13.11
CA ASP A 38 9.14 10.65 12.61
C ASP A 38 8.33 10.12 11.41
N GLY A 39 8.61 8.89 10.97
CA GLY A 39 7.94 8.23 9.84
C GLY A 39 8.48 8.62 8.46
N ALA A 40 9.46 9.52 8.38
CA ALA A 40 9.97 10.03 7.09
C ALA A 40 11.50 9.97 6.98
N ASN A 41 12.23 10.23 8.07
CA ASN A 41 13.68 10.39 8.06
C ASN A 41 14.38 9.22 8.76
N TRP A 42 15.26 8.54 8.02
CA TRP A 42 16.15 7.52 8.57
C TRP A 42 17.47 8.16 9.00
N ILE A 43 17.70 8.19 10.31
CA ILE A 43 18.92 8.69 10.94
C ILE A 43 19.69 7.54 11.58
N ARG A 44 20.98 7.70 11.85
CA ARG A 44 21.74 6.64 12.55
C ARG A 44 21.31 6.58 14.01
N LEU A 45 21.41 5.41 14.63
CA LEU A 45 21.07 5.23 16.05
C LEU A 45 21.83 6.20 16.95
N LYS A 46 23.12 6.48 16.69
CA LYS A 46 23.90 7.51 17.41
C LYS A 46 23.27 8.91 17.41
N ASP A 47 22.52 9.24 16.36
CA ASP A 47 21.91 10.56 16.15
C ASP A 47 20.44 10.57 16.63
N LEU A 48 19.94 9.45 17.16
CA LEU A 48 18.56 9.30 17.60
C LEU A 48 18.29 10.13 18.88
N PRO A 49 17.32 11.06 18.86
CA PRO A 49 17.02 11.91 20.01
C PRO A 49 16.66 11.09 21.25
N GLY A 50 17.32 11.37 22.38
CA GLY A 50 17.07 10.70 23.65
C GLY A 50 17.78 9.35 23.82
N LEU A 51 18.46 8.80 22.80
CA LEU A 51 19.13 7.50 22.95
C LEU A 51 20.36 7.57 23.87
N PHE A 52 21.17 8.64 23.75
CA PHE A 52 22.37 8.85 24.57
C PHE A 52 22.25 10.00 25.58
N GLN A 53 21.09 10.64 25.66
CA GLN A 53 20.84 11.64 26.70
C GLN A 53 20.50 10.93 28.01
N GLN A 54 21.37 11.07 29.01
CA GLN A 54 21.01 10.71 30.39
C GLN A 54 19.76 11.51 30.81
N PRO A 55 18.86 10.93 31.62
CA PRO A 55 17.66 11.63 32.06
C PRO A 55 18.07 12.94 32.75
N ALA A 56 17.68 14.07 32.16
CA ALA A 56 17.84 15.36 32.79
C ALA A 56 17.09 15.33 34.13
N ALA A 57 17.86 15.44 35.22
CA ALA A 57 17.30 15.73 36.54
C ALA A 57 16.36 16.92 36.43
N LYS A 58 15.19 16.85 37.08
CA LYS A 58 14.22 17.94 37.14
C LYS A 58 14.92 19.24 37.53
N VAL A 59 15.02 20.17 36.59
CA VAL A 59 15.44 21.54 36.86
C VAL A 59 14.18 22.36 37.04
N ASP A 60 13.90 22.70 38.30
CA ASP A 60 12.95 23.75 38.66
C ASP A 60 13.41 25.06 38.01
N ARG A 61 12.51 25.72 37.29
CA ARG A 61 12.79 27.02 36.66
C ARG A 61 12.76 28.13 37.70
N PRO A 62 13.69 29.09 37.61
CA PRO A 62 13.35 30.47 37.88
C PRO A 62 13.33 31.32 36.61
N VAL A 63 12.51 32.37 36.72
CA VAL A 63 12.12 33.38 35.75
C VAL A 63 13.17 34.51 35.66
N GLY A 64 13.30 35.13 34.48
CA GLY A 64 14.03 36.40 34.22
C GLY A 64 15.29 36.18 33.39
N ASP A 65 15.70 37.00 32.42
CA ASP A 65 15.32 38.34 31.98
C ASP A 65 15.85 38.54 30.54
N LYS A 66 15.42 39.64 29.91
CA LYS A 66 15.48 40.02 28.49
C LYS A 66 16.89 40.25 27.93
N GLY A 67 17.07 39.91 26.65
CA GLY A 67 18.16 40.41 25.82
C GLY A 67 17.93 40.17 24.32
N LYS A 68 17.62 41.23 23.57
CA LYS A 68 17.83 41.32 22.10
C LYS A 68 19.21 42.00 21.87
N PRO A 69 19.74 42.21 20.64
CA PRO A 69 19.51 41.62 19.29
C PRO A 69 20.82 41.26 18.54
N LYS A 70 20.77 40.76 17.28
CA LYS A 70 21.29 41.44 16.05
C LYS A 70 21.54 40.51 14.85
N ILE A 71 21.30 41.10 13.68
CA ILE A 71 21.27 40.64 12.28
C ILE A 71 22.69 40.55 11.70
N ILE A 72 22.97 39.64 10.74
CA ILE A 72 23.93 39.82 9.61
C ILE A 72 23.41 39.02 8.39
N TRP A 73 23.55 39.63 7.20
CA TRP A 73 23.07 39.22 5.86
C TRP A 73 24.28 39.10 4.92
N PHE A 74 24.39 38.04 4.10
CA PHE A 74 25.23 37.93 2.87
C PHE A 74 24.62 36.81 2.00
N ILE A 75 23.95 37.08 0.86
CA ILE A 75 24.47 37.23 -0.54
C ILE A 75 25.29 35.98 -0.98
N LEU A 76 25.15 35.28 -2.11
CA LEU A 76 24.23 35.10 -3.27
C LEU A 76 24.93 33.97 -4.15
N PRO A 77 24.52 33.60 -5.39
CA PRO A 77 24.50 32.23 -5.93
C PRO A 77 25.58 31.95 -7.00
N VAL A 78 25.90 30.68 -7.31
CA VAL A 78 26.75 30.33 -8.47
C VAL A 78 26.28 29.05 -9.19
N PHE A 79 25.80 29.25 -10.42
CA PHE A 79 25.99 28.50 -11.70
C PHE A 79 26.13 26.96 -11.65
N ALA A 80 25.24 26.18 -12.27
CA ALA A 80 24.95 26.01 -13.71
C ALA A 80 25.97 25.14 -14.50
N CYS A 81 25.39 24.22 -15.28
CA CYS A 81 25.95 23.47 -16.43
C CYS A 81 27.04 22.42 -16.21
N CYS A 82 26.69 21.16 -16.50
CA CYS A 82 27.48 20.27 -17.36
C CYS A 82 26.56 19.17 -17.93
N ILE A 83 26.30 19.23 -19.24
CA ILE A 83 25.71 18.19 -20.08
C ILE A 83 26.86 17.56 -20.89
N LEU A 84 26.68 16.29 -21.31
CA LEU A 84 27.45 15.49 -22.31
C LEU A 84 28.66 14.75 -21.70
N ALA A 85 28.98 13.48 -21.97
CA ALA A 85 28.59 12.43 -22.92
C ALA A 85 28.99 11.08 -22.24
N GLY A 86 28.52 9.86 -22.54
CA GLY A 86 28.07 9.29 -23.79
C GLY A 86 29.14 8.40 -24.44
N TRP A 87 29.59 7.31 -23.82
CA TRP A 87 30.33 6.18 -24.43
C TRP A 87 29.98 4.92 -23.58
N GLY A 88 29.48 3.79 -24.07
CA GLY A 88 29.80 3.08 -25.30
C GLY A 88 30.71 1.89 -24.96
N ILE A 89 30.17 0.77 -24.47
CA ILE A 89 30.88 -0.53 -24.44
C ILE A 89 29.95 -1.58 -25.05
N SER A 90 30.37 -2.05 -26.22
CA SER A 90 29.76 -3.11 -26.99
C SER A 90 30.46 -4.43 -26.68
N ALA A 91 29.64 -5.47 -26.60
CA ALA A 91 29.90 -6.86 -27.01
C ALA A 91 30.86 -7.74 -26.20
N PHE A 92 30.54 -9.04 -26.33
CA PHE A 92 31.39 -10.21 -26.12
C PHE A 92 31.44 -10.79 -24.69
N PHE A 93 30.43 -11.58 -24.33
CA PHE A 93 30.69 -12.93 -23.79
C PHE A 93 29.61 -13.89 -24.30
N PHE A 94 29.97 -14.54 -25.41
CA PHE A 94 29.31 -15.70 -25.97
C PHE A 94 29.73 -16.91 -25.12
N GLY A 95 28.88 -17.33 -24.18
CA GLY A 95 29.09 -18.51 -23.33
C GLY A 95 28.07 -19.57 -23.67
N LYS A 96 28.45 -20.48 -24.57
CA LYS A 96 27.71 -21.70 -24.88
C LYS A 96 28.34 -22.82 -24.06
N GLU A 97 27.59 -23.43 -23.16
CA GLU A 97 27.91 -24.77 -22.69
C GLU A 97 26.62 -25.54 -22.40
N ASN A 98 26.58 -26.72 -23.00
CA ASN A 98 25.50 -27.69 -22.93
C ASN A 98 25.82 -28.72 -21.86
N ASP A 99 24.73 -29.25 -21.30
CA ASP A 99 24.50 -30.64 -20.91
C ASP A 99 24.84 -31.15 -19.50
N GLN A 100 23.79 -31.82 -19.00
CA GLN A 100 23.70 -32.93 -18.05
C GLN A 100 23.38 -32.64 -16.57
N GLY A 101 22.25 -33.23 -16.15
CA GLY A 101 22.03 -33.64 -14.76
C GLY A 101 20.72 -33.21 -14.11
N SER A 102 19.56 -33.46 -14.74
CA SER A 102 18.28 -33.38 -14.02
C SER A 102 18.05 -34.68 -13.23
N THR A 103 18.46 -34.70 -11.97
CA THR A 103 17.96 -35.65 -10.97
C THR A 103 16.78 -34.99 -10.24
N LYS A 104 15.63 -35.67 -10.28
CA LYS A 104 14.39 -35.25 -9.59
C LYS A 104 14.60 -35.36 -8.07
N PRO A 105 14.21 -34.36 -7.26
CA PRO A 105 14.11 -34.56 -5.82
C PRO A 105 12.79 -35.28 -5.48
N VAL A 106 12.93 -36.44 -4.85
CA VAL A 106 11.85 -37.20 -4.20
C VAL A 106 11.44 -36.43 -2.94
N LEU A 107 10.19 -35.99 -2.85
CA LEU A 107 9.60 -35.45 -1.62
C LEU A 107 9.32 -36.60 -0.64
N PRO A 108 9.84 -36.56 0.60
CA PRO A 108 9.39 -37.44 1.67
C PRO A 108 7.98 -37.04 2.10
N SER A 109 7.09 -38.03 2.09
CA SER A 109 5.70 -37.95 2.47
C SER A 109 5.54 -38.16 3.97
N ASP A 110 5.76 -37.13 4.79
CA ASP A 110 5.38 -37.19 6.21
C ASP A 110 4.61 -35.92 6.58
N LYS A 111 3.29 -36.07 6.74
CA LYS A 111 2.40 -35.05 7.31
C LYS A 111 2.63 -35.00 8.81
N PRO A 112 2.90 -33.84 9.43
CA PRO A 112 2.69 -33.70 10.86
C PRO A 112 1.18 -33.57 11.12
N GLU A 113 0.64 -34.62 11.72
CA GLU A 113 -0.69 -34.70 12.30
C GLU A 113 -0.76 -33.72 13.48
N TRP A 114 -1.45 -32.60 13.31
CA TRP A 114 -1.82 -31.72 14.42
C TRP A 114 -3.23 -32.12 14.87
N SER A 115 -3.31 -32.70 16.07
CA SER A 115 -4.58 -32.99 16.75
C SER A 115 -4.92 -31.80 17.63
N LEU A 116 -5.79 -30.91 17.13
CA LEU A 116 -6.40 -29.86 17.96
C LEU A 116 -7.65 -30.44 18.63
N ASP A 117 -7.49 -30.78 19.90
CA ASP A 117 -8.59 -30.94 20.84
C ASP A 117 -9.29 -29.58 21.00
N GLN A 118 -10.59 -29.52 20.69
CA GLN A 118 -11.42 -28.35 20.98
C GLN A 118 -12.54 -28.77 21.92
N GLY A 119 -12.31 -28.51 23.21
CA GLY A 119 -13.35 -28.35 24.20
C GLY A 119 -14.28 -27.20 23.81
N GLU A 120 -15.57 -27.50 23.84
CA GLU A 120 -16.67 -26.57 23.68
C GLU A 120 -16.62 -25.43 24.72
N ASN A 121 -16.62 -24.20 24.23
CA ASN A 121 -17.48 -23.14 24.76
C ASN A 121 -17.36 -21.92 23.86
N ASP A 122 -18.41 -21.63 23.08
CA ASP A 122 -18.56 -20.27 22.56
C ASP A 122 -20.04 -19.88 22.50
N GLN A 123 -20.40 -18.95 23.39
CA GLN A 123 -21.66 -18.24 23.35
C GLN A 123 -21.55 -17.09 22.35
N GLY A 124 -22.42 -17.12 21.33
CA GLY A 124 -22.94 -15.91 20.72
C GLY A 124 -21.93 -15.04 19.96
N SER A 125 -21.32 -15.57 18.90
CA SER A 125 -20.76 -14.74 17.83
C SER A 125 -21.45 -15.10 16.51
N SER A 126 -22.10 -14.12 15.90
CA SER A 126 -22.78 -14.25 14.61
C SER A 126 -21.79 -14.74 13.55
N LYS A 127 -21.85 -16.03 13.22
CA LYS A 127 -21.12 -16.60 12.09
C LYS A 127 -21.63 -15.93 10.81
N GLN A 128 -20.90 -14.93 10.33
CA GLN A 128 -21.05 -14.46 8.95
C GLN A 128 -20.84 -15.67 8.04
N THR A 129 -21.93 -16.11 7.43
CA THR A 129 -21.91 -17.24 6.52
C THR A 129 -21.35 -16.72 5.21
N PHE A 130 -20.03 -16.83 5.04
CA PHE A 130 -19.37 -16.50 3.78
C PHE A 130 -19.84 -17.51 2.73
N SER A 131 -20.87 -17.12 1.96
CA SER A 131 -21.16 -17.71 0.66
C SER A 131 -19.85 -17.73 -0.13
N SER A 132 -19.46 -18.91 -0.62
CA SER A 132 -18.11 -19.30 -1.04
C SER A 132 -17.55 -18.62 -2.30
N GLY A 133 -17.94 -17.38 -2.59
CA GLY A 133 -17.42 -16.60 -3.71
C GLY A 133 -18.03 -15.20 -3.89
N THR A 134 -18.86 -14.73 -2.95
CA THR A 134 -19.46 -13.38 -3.01
C THR A 134 -19.19 -12.63 -1.72
N LEU A 135 -18.61 -11.43 -1.83
CA LEU A 135 -18.49 -10.49 -0.72
C LEU A 135 -19.60 -9.45 -0.84
N GLU A 136 -20.44 -9.37 0.20
CA GLU A 136 -21.49 -8.36 0.28
C GLU A 136 -20.95 -7.09 0.94
N LEU A 137 -21.33 -5.95 0.38
CA LEU A 137 -21.00 -4.62 0.86
C LEU A 137 -22.26 -3.77 0.99
N THR A 138 -22.24 -2.86 1.94
CA THR A 138 -23.22 -1.79 2.07
C THR A 138 -22.67 -0.47 1.50
N PRO A 139 -23.52 0.48 1.09
CA PRO A 139 -23.08 1.75 0.51
C PRO A 139 -22.15 2.58 1.41
N ASP A 140 -22.33 2.50 2.73
CA ASP A 140 -21.49 3.19 3.72
C ASP A 140 -20.04 2.68 3.75
N GLN A 141 -19.79 1.48 3.23
CA GLN A 141 -18.44 0.95 3.08
C GLN A 141 -17.72 1.54 1.86
N VAL A 142 -18.42 2.20 0.94
CA VAL A 142 -17.80 2.85 -0.22
C VAL A 142 -17.21 4.20 0.21
N VAL A 143 -15.88 4.31 0.16
CA VAL A 143 -15.16 5.51 0.60
C VAL A 143 -15.15 6.58 -0.49
N LYS A 144 -14.81 6.20 -1.72
CA LYS A 144 -14.75 7.11 -2.88
C LYS A 144 -14.74 6.34 -4.18
N VAL A 145 -15.20 6.99 -5.24
CA VAL A 145 -15.03 6.54 -6.62
C VAL A 145 -13.89 7.34 -7.26
N TYR A 146 -12.90 6.65 -7.84
CA TYR A 146 -11.73 7.29 -8.44
C TYR A 146 -11.99 7.64 -9.92
N ASP A 147 -12.42 6.64 -10.69
CA ASP A 147 -12.84 6.73 -12.10
C ASP A 147 -14.07 5.84 -12.33
N GLY A 148 -14.46 5.59 -13.58
CA GLY A 148 -15.68 4.84 -13.89
C GLY A 148 -15.67 3.39 -13.40
N ASP A 149 -14.51 2.74 -13.33
CA ASP A 149 -14.39 1.32 -13.01
C ASP A 149 -13.60 1.02 -11.73
N THR A 150 -13.09 2.04 -11.04
CA THR A 150 -12.30 1.89 -9.83
C THR A 150 -12.88 2.71 -8.68
N PHE A 151 -13.20 2.02 -7.59
CA PHE A 151 -13.65 2.64 -6.34
C PHE A 151 -12.92 2.04 -5.14
N PHE A 152 -13.06 2.69 -3.99
CA PHE A 152 -12.38 2.33 -2.76
C PHE A 152 -13.40 1.97 -1.68
N VAL A 153 -13.10 0.93 -0.92
CA VAL A 153 -13.96 0.47 0.17
C VAL A 153 -13.22 0.38 1.50
N HIS A 154 -13.99 0.44 2.58
CA HIS A 154 -13.58 0.12 3.94
C HIS A 154 -14.28 -1.17 4.40
N LEU A 155 -13.49 -2.16 4.83
CA LEU A 155 -13.97 -3.43 5.34
C LEU A 155 -13.80 -3.46 6.87
N PRO A 156 -14.89 -3.29 7.65
CA PRO A 156 -14.81 -3.28 9.10
C PRO A 156 -14.42 -4.66 9.64
N GLY A 157 -13.73 -4.69 10.78
CA GLY A 157 -13.26 -5.92 11.42
C GLY A 157 -12.03 -6.54 10.76
N ILE A 158 -11.50 -5.93 9.70
CA ILE A 158 -10.23 -6.30 9.07
C ILE A 158 -9.14 -5.30 9.49
N HIS A 159 -7.91 -5.80 9.74
CA HIS A 159 -6.77 -4.95 10.08
C HIS A 159 -6.58 -3.81 9.06
N GLU A 160 -6.23 -2.60 9.52
CA GLU A 160 -6.24 -1.37 8.70
C GLU A 160 -5.48 -1.50 7.37
N ILE A 161 -4.34 -2.18 7.35
CA ILE A 161 -3.55 -2.47 6.13
C ILE A 161 -4.36 -3.21 5.05
N PHE A 162 -5.31 -4.07 5.46
CA PHE A 162 -6.10 -4.91 4.58
C PHE A 162 -7.58 -4.51 4.50
N GLY A 163 -8.04 -3.65 5.41
CA GLY A 163 -9.43 -3.22 5.53
C GLY A 163 -9.68 -1.78 5.11
N ASN A 164 -8.68 -0.89 5.16
CA ASN A 164 -8.86 0.52 4.84
C ASN A 164 -8.47 0.82 3.40
N ASN A 165 -9.27 1.63 2.71
CA ASN A 165 -8.98 2.14 1.35
C ASN A 165 -8.59 1.03 0.36
N ILE A 166 -9.33 -0.07 0.37
CA ILE A 166 -9.10 -1.17 -0.57
C ILE A 166 -9.68 -0.80 -1.92
N SER A 167 -8.82 -0.75 -2.93
CA SER A 167 -9.22 -0.47 -4.31
C SER A 167 -9.91 -1.70 -4.91
N ILE A 168 -11.11 -1.49 -5.43
CA ILE A 168 -11.90 -2.45 -6.21
C ILE A 168 -11.93 -1.96 -7.66
N ARG A 169 -11.48 -2.80 -8.60
CA ARG A 169 -11.59 -2.59 -10.05
C ARG A 169 -12.68 -3.50 -10.59
N ILE A 170 -13.60 -2.95 -11.38
CA ILE A 170 -14.64 -3.72 -12.06
C ILE A 170 -13.98 -4.61 -13.12
N LYS A 171 -14.25 -5.92 -13.07
CA LYS A 171 -13.71 -6.92 -13.99
C LYS A 171 -14.33 -6.76 -15.38
N GLY A 172 -13.50 -6.94 -16.42
CA GLY A 172 -13.95 -7.06 -17.81
C GLY A 172 -14.21 -5.74 -18.54
N ILE A 173 -13.92 -4.60 -17.91
CA ILE A 173 -14.11 -3.29 -18.54
C ILE A 173 -12.92 -2.35 -18.33
N ASP A 174 -12.82 -1.39 -19.23
CA ASP A 174 -12.03 -0.17 -19.09
C ASP A 174 -12.94 1.05 -19.27
N THR A 175 -12.62 2.14 -18.58
CA THR A 175 -13.34 3.41 -18.62
C THR A 175 -12.35 4.55 -18.94
N PRO A 176 -12.81 5.68 -19.49
CA PRO A 176 -11.91 6.78 -19.79
C PRO A 176 -11.25 7.30 -18.50
N GLU A 177 -9.94 7.50 -18.56
CA GLU A 177 -9.14 7.87 -17.41
C GLU A 177 -9.33 9.34 -17.04
N MET A 178 -9.48 9.63 -15.74
CA MET A 178 -9.64 11.01 -15.22
C MET A 178 -8.45 11.92 -15.57
N ARG A 179 -7.28 11.34 -15.84
CA ARG A 179 -6.06 12.03 -16.26
C ARG A 179 -5.78 11.91 -17.76
N GLY A 180 -6.83 11.68 -18.56
CA GLY A 180 -6.76 11.62 -20.01
C GLY A 180 -6.19 12.88 -20.66
N THR A 181 -5.75 12.75 -21.91
CA THR A 181 -5.03 13.78 -22.66
C THR A 181 -5.93 14.90 -23.18
N SER A 182 -7.14 14.55 -23.63
CA SER A 182 -8.14 15.49 -24.19
C SER A 182 -9.22 15.85 -23.17
N ASP A 183 -9.82 17.03 -23.31
CA ASP A 183 -10.93 17.47 -22.48
C ASP A 183 -12.22 16.66 -22.73
N GLU A 184 -12.40 16.13 -23.94
CA GLU A 184 -13.50 15.21 -24.26
C GLU A 184 -13.40 13.90 -23.46
N ILE A 185 -12.19 13.32 -23.39
CA ILE A 185 -11.92 12.10 -22.59
C ILE A 185 -12.17 12.37 -21.11
N LYS A 186 -11.72 13.53 -20.59
CA LYS A 186 -11.98 13.91 -19.19
C LYS A 186 -13.47 14.11 -18.89
N ALA A 187 -14.23 14.64 -19.85
CA ALA A 187 -15.68 14.79 -19.71
C ALA A 187 -16.37 13.41 -19.66
N LEU A 188 -15.98 12.46 -20.52
CA LEU A 188 -16.45 11.08 -20.47
C LEU A 188 -16.05 10.40 -19.14
N ALA A 189 -14.80 10.57 -18.70
CA ALA A 189 -14.30 10.02 -17.44
C ALA A 189 -15.11 10.54 -16.25
N THR A 190 -15.43 11.84 -16.25
CA THR A 190 -16.26 12.47 -15.21
C THR A 190 -17.67 11.89 -15.21
N LYS A 191 -18.29 11.74 -16.39
CA LYS A 191 -19.62 11.12 -16.51
C LYS A 191 -19.62 9.67 -16.03
N ALA A 192 -18.59 8.89 -16.37
CA ALA A 192 -18.43 7.50 -15.92
C ALA A 192 -18.31 7.42 -14.39
N ARG A 193 -17.44 8.25 -13.80
CA ARG A 193 -17.24 8.34 -12.35
C ARG A 193 -18.53 8.72 -11.61
N GLU A 194 -19.27 9.70 -12.12
CA GLU A 194 -20.54 10.16 -11.53
C GLU A 194 -21.63 9.09 -11.59
N LEU A 195 -21.73 8.37 -12.71
CA LEU A 195 -22.67 7.27 -12.84
C LEU A 195 -22.36 6.14 -11.85
N THR A 196 -21.09 5.77 -11.70
CA THR A 196 -20.64 4.76 -10.74
C THR A 196 -20.90 5.20 -9.30
N ASP A 197 -20.53 6.43 -8.94
CA ASP A 197 -20.75 7.01 -7.61
C ASP A 197 -22.23 7.04 -7.25
N LYS A 198 -23.08 7.51 -8.18
CA LYS A 198 -24.53 7.51 -8.00
C LYS A 198 -25.07 6.10 -7.79
N THR A 199 -24.70 5.16 -8.65
CA THR A 199 -25.21 3.79 -8.62
C THR A 199 -24.83 3.10 -7.30
N LEU A 200 -23.59 3.25 -6.84
CA LEU A 200 -23.12 2.66 -5.58
C LEU A 200 -23.79 3.29 -4.35
N LYS A 201 -24.02 4.61 -4.34
CA LYS A 201 -24.64 5.32 -3.22
C LYS A 201 -26.14 5.07 -3.10
N GLU A 202 -26.85 5.00 -4.22
CA GLU A 202 -28.30 4.78 -4.25
C GLU A 202 -28.68 3.30 -4.08
N GLY A 203 -27.74 2.39 -4.36
CA GLY A 203 -27.93 0.96 -4.19
C GLY A 203 -28.18 0.57 -2.73
N LYS A 204 -28.94 -0.50 -2.49
CA LYS A 204 -29.14 -1.03 -1.13
C LYS A 204 -28.16 -2.15 -0.79
N ARG A 205 -27.80 -2.95 -1.80
CA ARG A 205 -26.89 -4.08 -1.67
C ARG A 205 -25.90 -4.08 -2.81
N ILE A 206 -24.63 -4.02 -2.45
CA ILE A 206 -23.51 -4.15 -3.38
C ILE A 206 -22.91 -5.54 -3.19
N GLN A 207 -22.68 -6.27 -4.28
CA GLN A 207 -22.09 -7.60 -4.25
C GLN A 207 -20.84 -7.61 -5.13
N LEU A 208 -19.72 -8.01 -4.55
CA LEU A 208 -18.50 -8.34 -5.29
C LEU A 208 -18.50 -9.85 -5.52
N ARG A 209 -18.76 -10.26 -6.76
CA ARG A 209 -18.74 -11.68 -7.16
C ARG A 209 -17.40 -12.03 -7.76
N ASN A 210 -16.95 -13.25 -7.49
CA ASN A 210 -15.66 -13.79 -7.94
C ASN A 210 -14.50 -12.81 -7.66
N PRO A 211 -14.34 -12.29 -6.43
CA PRO A 211 -13.27 -11.35 -6.12
C PRO A 211 -11.91 -12.05 -6.20
N GLU A 212 -11.01 -11.46 -6.97
CA GLU A 212 -9.64 -11.93 -7.19
C GLU A 212 -8.64 -10.86 -6.77
N ARG A 213 -7.42 -11.29 -6.42
CA ARG A 213 -6.32 -10.35 -6.17
C ARG A 213 -5.75 -9.87 -7.49
N GLY A 214 -5.81 -8.56 -7.71
CA GLY A 214 -5.17 -7.90 -8.84
C GLY A 214 -3.75 -7.44 -8.55
N LYS A 215 -3.10 -6.88 -9.57
CA LYS A 215 -1.81 -6.19 -9.43
C LYS A 215 -1.95 -4.97 -8.51
N TYR A 216 -0.89 -4.65 -7.77
CA TYR A 216 -0.84 -3.51 -6.83
C TYR A 216 -1.84 -3.60 -5.66
N PHE A 217 -2.05 -4.81 -5.12
CA PHE A 217 -2.94 -5.08 -3.98
C PHE A 217 -4.43 -4.72 -4.15
N ARG A 218 -4.87 -4.36 -5.37
CA ARG A 218 -6.29 -4.14 -5.66
C ARG A 218 -7.07 -5.45 -5.67
N ILE A 219 -8.38 -5.37 -5.54
CA ILE A 219 -9.32 -6.46 -5.81
C ILE A 219 -9.91 -6.23 -7.20
N VAL A 220 -10.01 -7.29 -7.99
CA VAL A 220 -10.73 -7.30 -9.27
C VAL A 220 -11.96 -8.16 -9.08
N ALA A 221 -13.15 -7.64 -9.37
CA ALA A 221 -14.39 -8.37 -9.12
C ALA A 221 -15.49 -7.97 -10.11
N GLU A 222 -16.46 -8.86 -10.29
CA GLU A 222 -17.74 -8.49 -10.89
C GLU A 222 -18.55 -7.71 -9.85
N VAL A 223 -18.99 -6.50 -10.19
CA VAL A 223 -19.69 -5.62 -9.25
C VAL A 223 -21.16 -5.56 -9.62
N TRP A 224 -22.00 -5.96 -8.66
CA TRP A 224 -23.44 -6.00 -8.82
C TRP A 224 -24.10 -5.08 -7.78
N VAL A 225 -25.03 -4.23 -8.22
CA VAL A 225 -25.80 -3.35 -7.36
C VAL A 225 -27.27 -3.66 -7.53
N ASP A 226 -27.93 -4.07 -6.45
CA ASP A 226 -29.35 -4.47 -6.43
C ASP A 226 -29.74 -5.47 -7.55
N GLY A 227 -28.80 -6.37 -7.87
CA GLY A 227 -29.00 -7.42 -8.88
C GLY A 227 -28.70 -7.00 -10.32
N LYS A 228 -28.18 -5.79 -10.56
CA LYS A 228 -27.69 -5.34 -11.88
C LYS A 228 -26.18 -5.25 -11.90
N ALA A 229 -25.55 -5.72 -12.98
CA ALA A 229 -24.10 -5.59 -13.16
C ALA A 229 -23.73 -4.14 -13.48
N LEU A 230 -22.84 -3.55 -12.70
CA LEU A 230 -22.39 -2.17 -12.89
C LEU A 230 -21.62 -2.00 -14.20
N ALA A 231 -20.89 -3.03 -14.64
CA ALA A 231 -20.22 -3.05 -15.93
C ALA A 231 -21.20 -2.84 -17.10
N ASP A 232 -22.34 -3.52 -17.06
CA ASP A 232 -23.35 -3.41 -18.13
C ASP A 232 -24.04 -2.04 -18.13
N ILE A 233 -24.25 -1.45 -16.95
CA ILE A 233 -24.78 -0.09 -16.80
C ILE A 233 -23.83 0.92 -17.46
N LEU A 234 -22.53 0.83 -17.20
CA LEU A 234 -21.53 1.72 -17.80
C LEU A 234 -21.43 1.53 -19.32
N LYS A 235 -21.44 0.28 -19.80
CA LYS A 235 -21.40 -0.03 -21.23
C LYS A 235 -22.64 0.48 -21.98
N ALA A 236 -23.83 0.34 -21.39
CA ALA A 236 -25.08 0.81 -21.98
C ALA A 236 -25.09 2.34 -22.20
N GLU A 237 -24.39 3.09 -21.35
CA GLU A 237 -24.23 4.55 -21.45
C GLU A 237 -23.05 4.99 -22.34
N GLY A 238 -22.33 4.05 -22.95
CA GLY A 238 -21.13 4.32 -23.75
C GLY A 238 -19.93 4.80 -22.92
N LEU A 239 -19.89 4.46 -21.64
CA LEU A 239 -18.89 4.92 -20.66
C LEU A 239 -17.87 3.84 -20.28
N ALA A 240 -18.02 2.63 -20.81
CA ALA A 240 -17.07 1.54 -20.66
C ALA A 240 -16.90 0.78 -21.99
N GLN A 241 -15.70 0.24 -22.19
CA GLN A 241 -15.38 -0.70 -23.27
C GLN A 241 -14.90 -2.02 -22.67
N ASP A 242 -15.08 -3.14 -23.38
CA ASP A 242 -14.62 -4.44 -22.89
C ASP A 242 -13.09 -4.48 -22.81
N TYR A 243 -12.55 -4.93 -21.69
CA TYR A 243 -11.11 -5.07 -21.46
C TYR A 243 -10.84 -6.14 -20.41
N ASP A 244 -10.03 -7.14 -20.76
CA ASP A 244 -9.72 -8.28 -19.90
C ASP A 244 -8.57 -8.00 -18.91
N GLY A 245 -7.90 -6.85 -19.03
CA GLY A 245 -6.74 -6.51 -18.21
C GLY A 245 -5.40 -6.89 -18.84
N GLU A 246 -5.41 -7.45 -20.06
CA GLU A 246 -4.24 -7.86 -20.82
C GLU A 246 -4.16 -7.10 -22.15
N GLY A 247 -2.94 -6.98 -22.70
CA GLY A 247 -2.73 -6.29 -23.96
C GLY A 247 -2.97 -4.77 -23.92
N GLU A 248 -3.21 -4.21 -25.11
CA GLU A 248 -3.44 -2.77 -25.29
C GLU A 248 -4.82 -2.36 -24.79
N ARG A 249 -4.88 -1.20 -24.14
CA ARG A 249 -6.15 -0.64 -23.66
C ARG A 249 -7.00 -0.14 -24.82
N PRO A 250 -8.33 -0.15 -24.68
CA PRO A 250 -9.22 0.51 -25.63
C PRO A 250 -8.89 2.00 -25.77
N THR A 251 -9.14 2.54 -26.97
CA THR A 251 -8.95 3.97 -27.25
C THR A 251 -10.22 4.73 -26.92
N TRP A 252 -10.07 5.90 -26.31
CA TRP A 252 -11.12 6.82 -25.89
C TRP A 252 -11.05 8.13 -26.64
#